data_AF-A0A0K8T8U3-F1
#
_entry.id   AF-A0A0K8T8U3-F1
#
_cell.length_a   1.000
_cell.length_b   1.000
_cell.length_c   1.000
_cell.angle_alpha   90.00
_cell.angle_beta   90.00
_cell.angle_gamma   90.00
#
_symmetry.space_group_name_H-M   'P 1'
#
loop_
_entity.id
_entity.type
_entity.pdbx_description
1 polymer ?
#
loop_
_entity_poly.entity_id
_entity_poly.type
_entity_poly.pdbx_seq_one_letter_code
_entity_poly.pdbx_strand_id
1 'polypeptide(L)'
;MLSDVGVAVHPNDKRYNHLAGKKLQHPFCDRQIPVLLDDFVDMEFGTGAVKLSPAHDHNDYEVGKRHKLPWITVFDDEGLIVGDCKQFVGMKRFDARRSVLQALKDKGLFKEVKDNPMVVPVCNRSKDIVEPLIKPQWYVKCDKMAEEALKAVETGELQIIPEFHKKTWHYWMSNIRDWCISRQLWWGHRIPAYYVTFKKPPSKPTSDENELWVSGKTEDEARVKAAKKFGAELGDVILKQDEDVLDTWFSSGLFPFSIFGWPTENQDLQAFYPGTLLETGHDIIFFWVARMVFFGQRLLGKLPFKTVFLHPIVRDAHGRKMSKSLGNVIDPMDVIEGITLEGLHEQLKQSNLDQQEVDKALAGQKQDFPMESQNVVLMP
;
A
#
# COMPACT_ATOMS: atom_id res chain seq x y z
N MET A 1 15.57 9.56 -13.77
CA MET A 1 16.24 10.24 -14.90
C MET A 1 15.29 10.50 -16.04
N LEU A 2 14.74 9.48 -16.70
CA LEU A 2 13.83 9.71 -17.83
C LEU A 2 12.59 10.55 -17.45
N SER A 3 12.16 10.45 -16.20
CA SER A 3 11.08 11.23 -15.59
C SER A 3 11.53 12.53 -14.90
N ASP A 4 12.78 12.97 -15.09
CA ASP A 4 13.30 14.12 -14.34
C ASP A 4 12.66 15.42 -14.80
N VAL A 5 12.17 16.20 -13.84
CA VAL A 5 11.50 17.48 -14.08
C VAL A 5 12.15 18.64 -13.32
N GLY A 6 13.24 18.37 -12.62
CA GLY A 6 14.00 19.37 -11.88
C GLY A 6 15.27 18.80 -11.29
N VAL A 7 16.12 19.68 -10.77
CA VAL A 7 17.25 19.35 -9.91
C VAL A 7 17.14 20.23 -8.66
N ALA A 8 17.16 19.65 -7.48
CA ALA A 8 17.18 20.40 -6.23
C ALA A 8 18.61 20.51 -5.68
N VAL A 9 18.91 21.66 -5.09
CA VAL A 9 20.11 21.90 -4.28
C VAL A 9 19.69 22.56 -2.98
N HIS A 10 20.49 22.38 -1.93
CA HIS A 10 20.17 22.96 -0.64
C HIS A 10 20.33 24.51 -0.68
N PRO A 11 19.42 25.31 -0.07
CA PRO A 11 19.49 26.78 -0.10
C PRO A 11 20.79 27.37 0.47
N ASN A 12 21.42 26.65 1.41
CA ASN A 12 22.68 27.06 2.04
C ASN A 12 23.92 26.53 1.32
N ASP A 13 23.78 25.78 0.23
CA ASP A 13 24.91 25.23 -0.52
C ASP A 13 25.52 26.26 -1.48
N LYS A 14 26.54 26.96 -0.99
CA LYS A 14 27.28 27.99 -1.74
C LYS A 14 27.85 27.47 -3.06
N ARG A 15 28.06 26.16 -3.23
CA ARG A 15 28.53 25.56 -4.49
C ARG A 15 27.54 25.79 -5.64
N TYR A 16 26.24 25.82 -5.35
CA TYR A 16 25.18 25.83 -6.38
C TYR A 16 24.23 27.03 -6.34
N ASN A 17 24.32 27.92 -5.34
CA ASN A 17 23.43 29.09 -5.24
C ASN A 17 23.36 29.93 -6.53
N HIS A 18 24.46 30.02 -7.29
CA HIS A 18 24.53 30.74 -8.56
C HIS A 18 23.81 30.04 -9.74
N LEU A 19 23.29 28.82 -9.54
CA LEU A 19 22.52 28.04 -10.50
C LEU A 19 21.02 28.05 -10.22
N ALA A 20 20.58 28.53 -9.05
CA ALA A 20 19.17 28.61 -8.69
C ALA A 20 18.37 29.38 -9.77
N GLY A 21 17.24 28.82 -10.20
CA GLY A 21 16.38 29.39 -11.25
C GLY A 21 16.89 29.21 -12.69
N LYS A 22 18.11 28.71 -12.89
CA LYS A 22 18.58 28.31 -14.23
C LYS A 22 17.88 27.03 -14.68
N LYS A 23 17.90 26.80 -15.99
CA LYS A 23 17.37 25.59 -16.61
C LYS A 23 18.51 24.74 -17.17
N LEU A 24 18.37 23.43 -17.06
CA LEU A 24 19.28 22.43 -17.60
C LEU A 24 18.60 21.71 -18.75
N GLN A 25 19.34 21.40 -19.81
CA GLN A 25 18.86 20.55 -20.89
C GLN A 25 18.87 19.08 -20.43
N HIS A 26 17.75 18.38 -20.52
CA HIS A 26 17.70 16.96 -20.24
C HIS A 26 18.56 16.18 -21.26
N PRO A 27 19.35 15.16 -20.85
CA PRO A 27 20.31 14.50 -21.75
C PRO A 27 19.71 13.74 -22.94
N PHE A 28 18.42 13.34 -22.85
CA PHE A 28 17.77 12.40 -23.77
C PHE A 28 16.48 12.91 -24.42
N CYS A 29 16.03 14.12 -24.11
CA CYS A 29 14.85 14.73 -24.73
C CYS A 29 14.95 16.25 -24.64
N ASP A 30 14.05 16.98 -25.30
CA ASP A 30 14.07 18.46 -25.38
C ASP A 30 13.60 19.17 -24.10
N ARG A 31 13.40 18.41 -23.01
CA ARG A 31 12.95 18.96 -21.73
C ARG A 31 14.00 19.87 -21.11
N GLN A 32 13.56 21.06 -20.71
CA GLN A 32 14.33 22.01 -19.93
C GLN A 32 13.90 21.90 -18.47
N ILE A 33 14.78 21.46 -17.58
CA ILE A 33 14.48 21.21 -16.17
C ILE A 33 15.07 22.33 -15.28
N PRO A 34 14.28 22.94 -14.37
CA PRO A 34 14.77 23.98 -13.48
C PRO A 34 15.70 23.44 -12.38
N VAL A 35 16.62 24.29 -11.92
CA VAL A 35 17.36 24.12 -10.67
C VAL A 35 16.62 24.87 -9.56
N LEU A 36 16.25 24.15 -8.50
CA LEU A 36 15.44 24.63 -7.39
C LEU A 36 16.21 24.59 -6.08
N LEU A 37 15.81 25.44 -5.14
CA LEU A 37 16.32 25.43 -3.76
C LEU A 37 15.29 24.71 -2.87
N ASP A 38 15.71 23.66 -2.18
CA ASP A 38 14.86 22.94 -1.22
C ASP A 38 15.73 22.32 -0.11
N ASP A 39 15.29 22.47 1.14
CA ASP A 39 16.06 22.09 2.33
C ASP A 39 16.06 20.58 2.60
N PHE A 40 15.28 19.78 1.85
CA PHE A 40 15.36 18.32 1.92
C PHE A 40 16.69 17.75 1.40
N VAL A 41 17.45 18.54 0.63
CA VAL A 41 18.69 18.09 0.01
C VAL A 41 19.81 18.03 1.05
N ASP A 42 20.35 16.84 1.27
CA ASP A 42 21.57 16.67 2.07
C ASP A 42 22.80 17.15 1.27
N MET A 43 23.46 18.19 1.78
CA MET A 43 24.65 18.79 1.17
C MET A 43 25.86 17.85 1.15
N GLU A 44 25.93 16.91 2.09
CA GLU A 44 27.05 15.99 2.25
C GLU A 44 26.84 14.69 1.44
N PHE A 45 25.62 14.44 0.97
CA PHE A 45 25.31 13.27 0.16
C PHE A 45 25.60 13.48 -1.32
N GLY A 46 26.41 12.60 -1.90
CA GLY A 46 26.74 12.63 -3.33
C GLY A 46 27.39 13.96 -3.74
N THR A 47 26.78 14.66 -4.69
CA THR A 47 27.25 15.97 -5.15
C THR A 47 26.63 17.14 -4.39
N GLY A 48 25.67 16.91 -3.48
CA GLY A 48 24.82 17.96 -2.90
C GLY A 48 23.74 18.51 -3.85
N ALA A 49 23.55 17.86 -5.00
CA ALA A 49 22.49 18.16 -5.97
C ALA A 49 21.76 16.87 -6.35
N VAL A 50 20.43 16.89 -6.30
CA VAL A 50 19.60 15.70 -6.52
C VAL A 50 18.62 15.91 -7.67
N LYS A 51 18.51 14.94 -8.56
CA LYS A 51 17.46 14.94 -9.59
C LYS A 51 16.09 14.84 -8.94
N LEU A 52 15.05 15.39 -9.56
CA LEU A 52 13.67 15.28 -9.09
C LEU A 52 12.84 14.51 -10.12
N SER A 53 12.31 13.36 -9.71
CA SER A 53 11.40 12.50 -10.48
C SER A 53 10.06 12.29 -9.71
N PRO A 54 9.22 13.33 -9.52
CA PRO A 54 8.10 13.31 -8.57
C PRO A 54 7.06 12.21 -8.78
N ALA A 55 6.94 11.68 -10.01
CA ALA A 55 6.00 10.61 -10.31
C ALA A 55 6.48 9.20 -9.89
N HIS A 56 7.75 9.06 -9.47
CA HIS A 56 8.42 7.77 -9.25
C HIS A 56 9.19 7.66 -7.93
N ASP A 57 9.17 8.70 -7.09
CA ASP A 57 9.78 8.66 -5.76
C ASP A 57 8.95 9.48 -4.77
N HIS A 58 8.82 9.00 -3.54
CA HIS A 58 7.96 9.62 -2.53
C HIS A 58 8.53 10.94 -1.98
N ASN A 59 9.86 11.07 -1.89
CA ASN A 59 10.48 12.32 -1.44
C ASN A 59 10.39 13.36 -2.56
N ASP A 60 10.71 12.94 -3.79
CA ASP A 60 10.56 13.79 -4.98
C ASP A 60 9.10 14.23 -5.18
N TYR A 61 8.13 13.39 -4.82
CA TYR A 61 6.70 13.72 -4.87
C TYR A 61 6.37 14.93 -3.97
N GLU A 62 6.85 14.92 -2.72
CA GLU A 62 6.60 16.03 -1.79
C GLU A 62 7.29 17.32 -2.24
N VAL A 63 8.51 17.23 -2.77
CA VAL A 63 9.24 18.37 -3.37
C VAL A 63 8.49 18.88 -4.60
N GLY A 64 8.02 17.97 -5.46
CA GLY A 64 7.25 18.29 -6.65
C GLY A 64 5.95 19.00 -6.32
N LYS A 65 5.26 18.62 -5.23
CA LYS A 65 4.11 19.35 -4.71
C LYS A 65 4.47 20.77 -4.27
N ARG A 66 5.52 20.94 -3.45
CA ARG A 66 5.94 22.26 -2.93
C ARG A 66 6.28 23.23 -4.06
N HIS A 67 7.00 22.75 -5.08
CA HIS A 67 7.49 23.57 -6.19
C HIS A 67 6.60 23.53 -7.44
N LYS A 68 5.44 22.87 -7.37
CA LYS A 68 4.48 22.73 -8.49
C LYS A 68 5.12 22.17 -9.77
N LEU A 69 5.94 21.13 -9.61
CA LEU A 69 6.61 20.46 -10.71
C LEU A 69 5.64 19.59 -11.53
N PRO A 70 5.91 19.38 -12.84
CA PRO A 70 5.15 18.46 -13.67
C PRO A 70 5.23 17.01 -13.18
N TRP A 71 4.15 16.25 -13.36
CA TRP A 71 4.08 14.82 -13.08
C TRP A 71 4.31 14.03 -14.36
N ILE A 72 5.51 13.49 -14.55
CA ILE A 72 5.86 12.70 -15.74
C ILE A 72 6.08 11.24 -15.36
N THR A 73 5.12 10.40 -15.73
CA THR A 73 5.22 8.95 -15.60
C THR A 73 5.95 8.36 -16.82
N VAL A 74 6.94 7.49 -16.58
CA VAL A 74 7.73 6.84 -17.65
C VAL A 74 7.49 5.34 -17.77
N PHE A 75 6.53 4.77 -17.03
CA PHE A 75 6.13 3.38 -17.14
C PHE A 75 4.66 3.26 -17.52
N ASP A 76 4.32 2.30 -18.37
CA ASP A 76 2.95 1.80 -18.50
C ASP A 76 2.63 0.75 -17.42
N ASP A 77 1.41 0.20 -17.45
CA ASP A 77 0.95 -0.80 -16.47
C ASP A 77 1.71 -2.13 -16.62
N GLU A 78 2.34 -2.38 -17.78
CA GLU A 78 3.24 -3.51 -18.03
C GLU A 78 4.68 -3.26 -17.58
N GLY A 79 5.02 -2.06 -17.09
CA GLY A 79 6.36 -1.69 -16.67
C GLY A 79 7.35 -1.51 -17.82
N LEU A 80 6.87 -1.21 -19.02
CA LEU A 80 7.67 -0.79 -20.17
C LEU A 80 7.84 0.72 -20.16
N ILE A 81 8.98 1.18 -20.66
CA ILE A 81 9.24 2.62 -20.76
C ILE A 81 8.33 3.28 -21.79
N VAL A 82 7.72 4.40 -21.40
CA VAL A 82 6.91 5.27 -22.26
C VAL A 82 7.40 6.72 -22.19
N GLY A 83 6.87 7.60 -23.05
CA GLY A 83 7.09 9.04 -22.98
C GLY A 83 7.95 9.64 -24.10
N ASP A 84 8.67 10.70 -23.78
CA ASP A 84 9.41 11.57 -24.71
C ASP A 84 10.87 11.15 -24.93
N CYS A 85 11.44 10.34 -24.04
CA CYS A 85 12.77 9.77 -24.17
C CYS A 85 12.76 8.57 -25.13
N LYS A 86 12.50 8.84 -26.42
CA LYS A 86 12.18 7.84 -27.47
C LYS A 86 13.20 6.70 -27.61
N GLN A 87 14.47 6.95 -27.31
CA GLN A 87 15.53 5.96 -27.34
C GLN A 87 15.26 4.73 -26.46
N PHE A 88 14.50 4.89 -25.38
CA PHE A 88 14.30 3.82 -24.38
C PHE A 88 12.88 3.25 -24.39
N VAL A 89 11.98 3.79 -25.21
CA VAL A 89 10.57 3.38 -25.23
C VAL A 89 10.44 1.90 -25.58
N GLY A 90 9.57 1.19 -24.85
CA GLY A 90 9.36 -0.26 -24.99
C GLY A 90 10.36 -1.14 -24.26
N MET A 91 11.37 -0.57 -23.58
CA MET A 91 12.30 -1.35 -22.75
C MET A 91 11.70 -1.64 -21.37
N LYS A 92 12.02 -2.79 -20.76
CA LYS A 92 11.75 -3.04 -19.34
C LYS A 92 12.69 -2.22 -18.46
N ARG A 93 12.24 -1.83 -17.26
CA ARG A 93 12.96 -0.89 -16.35
C ARG A 93 14.45 -1.20 -16.11
N PHE A 94 14.84 -2.47 -15.92
CA PHE A 94 16.25 -2.82 -15.67
C PHE A 94 17.11 -2.83 -16.93
N ASP A 95 16.52 -3.18 -18.07
CA ASP A 95 17.18 -3.07 -19.38
C ASP A 95 17.35 -1.61 -19.78
N ALA A 96 16.32 -0.80 -19.52
CA ALA A 96 16.37 0.64 -19.68
C ALA A 96 17.47 1.24 -18.79
N ARG A 97 17.60 0.83 -17.52
CA ARG A 97 18.67 1.30 -16.62
C ARG A 97 20.07 1.06 -17.22
N ARG A 98 20.32 -0.12 -17.78
CA ARG A 98 21.61 -0.44 -18.43
C ARG A 98 21.83 0.38 -19.71
N SER A 99 20.80 0.51 -20.54
CA SER A 99 20.84 1.26 -21.79
C SER A 99 21.07 2.75 -21.56
N VAL A 100 20.42 3.31 -20.54
CA VAL A 100 20.57 4.69 -20.10
C VAL A 100 22.00 4.97 -19.64
N LEU A 101 22.58 4.07 -18.84
CA LEU A 101 23.97 4.19 -18.40
C LEU A 101 24.94 4.21 -19.59
N GLN A 102 24.74 3.33 -20.56
CA GLN A 102 25.58 3.29 -21.77
C GLN A 102 25.41 4.58 -22.58
N ALA A 103 24.19 5.05 -22.79
CA ALA A 103 23.92 6.27 -23.54
C ALA A 103 24.51 7.52 -22.87
N LEU A 104 24.60 7.56 -21.53
CA LEU A 104 25.32 8.61 -20.81
C LEU A 104 26.83 8.56 -21.06
N LYS A 105 27.42 7.36 -21.14
CA LYS A 105 28.84 7.17 -21.47
C LYS A 105 29.14 7.62 -22.89
N ASP A 106 28.31 7.22 -23.84
CA ASP A 106 28.47 7.56 -25.26
C ASP A 106 28.37 9.09 -25.49
N LYS A 107 27.57 9.79 -24.70
CA LYS A 107 27.47 11.27 -24.70
C LYS A 107 28.57 11.98 -23.90
N GLY A 108 29.48 11.26 -23.23
CA GLY A 108 30.50 11.85 -22.37
C GLY A 108 29.95 12.55 -21.11
N LEU A 109 28.71 12.26 -20.72
CA LEU A 109 28.03 12.85 -19.55
C LEU A 109 28.19 11.98 -18.29
N PHE A 110 28.61 10.73 -18.45
CA PHE A 110 28.87 9.82 -17.36
C PHE A 110 30.14 10.20 -16.58
N LYS A 111 30.09 10.12 -15.24
CA LYS A 111 31.23 10.41 -14.36
C LYS A 111 31.77 9.16 -13.68
N GLU A 112 30.97 8.51 -12.85
CA GLU A 112 31.38 7.34 -12.07
C GLU A 112 30.18 6.48 -11.66
N VAL A 113 30.48 5.25 -11.22
CA VAL A 113 29.55 4.36 -10.51
C VAL A 113 30.22 4.03 -9.16
N LYS A 114 29.45 4.16 -8.09
CA LYS A 114 29.85 3.77 -6.73
C LYS A 114 28.78 2.88 -6.14
N ASP A 115 29.21 1.90 -5.35
CA ASP A 115 28.30 1.06 -4.59
C ASP A 115 27.61 1.90 -3.52
N ASN A 116 26.29 1.79 -3.45
CA ASN A 116 25.47 2.54 -2.51
C ASN A 116 24.53 1.58 -1.79
N PRO A 117 24.73 1.32 -0.49
CA PRO A 117 23.78 0.53 0.28
C PRO A 117 22.45 1.28 0.35
N MET A 118 21.37 0.60 -0.01
CA MET A 118 20.03 1.20 -0.01
C MET A 118 18.96 0.18 0.38
N VAL A 119 17.84 0.70 0.86
CA VAL A 119 16.64 -0.11 1.13
C VAL A 119 15.79 -0.11 -0.12
N VAL A 120 15.57 -1.29 -0.70
CA VAL A 120 14.71 -1.47 -1.87
C VAL A 120 13.41 -2.12 -1.43
N PRO A 121 12.25 -1.47 -1.63
CA PRO A 121 10.97 -2.05 -1.28
C PRO A 121 10.65 -3.23 -2.21
N VAL A 122 10.27 -4.35 -1.60
CA VAL A 122 9.95 -5.59 -2.31
C VAL A 122 8.51 -5.97 -1.99
N CYS A 123 7.75 -6.33 -3.03
CA CYS A 123 6.39 -6.82 -2.86
C CYS A 123 6.43 -8.11 -2.03
N ASN A 124 5.70 -8.14 -0.90
CA ASN A 124 5.72 -9.30 -0.02
C ASN A 124 5.21 -10.58 -0.72
N ARG A 125 4.34 -10.45 -1.73
CA ARG A 125 3.77 -11.59 -2.47
C ARG A 125 4.64 -12.00 -3.65
N SER A 126 4.83 -11.12 -4.64
CA SER A 126 5.56 -11.46 -5.87
C SER A 126 7.08 -11.46 -5.71
N LYS A 127 7.60 -10.88 -4.61
CA LYS A 127 9.03 -10.63 -4.37
C LYS A 127 9.71 -9.75 -5.41
N ASP A 128 8.93 -9.10 -6.28
CA ASP A 128 9.43 -8.12 -7.23
C ASP A 128 9.61 -6.74 -6.58
N ILE A 129 10.43 -5.88 -7.18
CA ILE A 129 10.68 -4.52 -6.71
C ILE A 129 9.44 -3.65 -6.92
N VAL A 130 9.02 -2.96 -5.84
CA VAL A 130 7.88 -2.05 -5.87
C VAL A 130 8.27 -0.77 -6.59
N GLU A 131 7.50 -0.41 -7.61
CA GLU A 131 7.66 0.82 -8.37
C GLU A 131 6.60 1.85 -7.91
N PRO A 132 6.99 3.04 -7.47
CA PRO A 132 6.05 4.13 -7.26
C PRO A 132 5.52 4.65 -8.61
N LEU A 133 4.20 4.76 -8.72
CA LEU A 133 3.52 5.25 -9.92
C LEU A 133 2.37 6.17 -9.52
N ILE A 134 2.19 7.26 -10.28
CA ILE A 134 1.01 8.11 -10.17
C ILE A 134 -0.13 7.43 -10.91
N LYS A 135 -1.13 6.99 -10.16
CA LYS A 135 -2.35 6.38 -10.68
C LYS A 135 -3.56 6.97 -9.95
N PRO A 136 -4.64 7.37 -10.65
CA PRO A 136 -5.90 7.68 -10.01
C PRO A 136 -6.38 6.48 -9.19
N GLN A 137 -6.71 6.70 -7.92
CA GLN A 137 -7.13 5.66 -6.98
C GLN A 137 -8.14 6.21 -5.98
N TRP A 138 -8.86 5.33 -5.30
CA TRP A 138 -9.80 5.69 -4.24
C TRP A 138 -9.10 5.76 -2.89
N TYR A 139 -9.25 6.90 -2.21
CA TYR A 139 -8.66 7.12 -0.90
C TYR A 139 -9.73 7.41 0.15
N VAL A 140 -9.52 6.88 1.35
CA VAL A 140 -10.23 7.29 2.56
C VAL A 140 -9.35 8.25 3.34
N LYS A 141 -9.90 9.43 3.63
CA LYS A 141 -9.23 10.44 4.44
C LYS A 141 -9.18 10.01 5.91
N CYS A 142 -7.98 9.85 6.47
CA CYS A 142 -7.80 9.16 7.76
C CYS A 142 -7.46 10.06 8.95
N ASP A 143 -7.10 11.33 8.72
CA ASP A 143 -6.64 12.29 9.74
C ASP A 143 -7.51 12.30 11.01
N LYS A 144 -8.79 12.65 10.87
CA LYS A 144 -9.71 12.76 12.03
C LYS A 144 -9.98 11.43 12.71
N MET A 145 -10.06 10.34 11.95
CA MET A 145 -10.28 9.01 12.53
C MET A 145 -9.08 8.57 13.38
N ALA A 146 -7.86 8.92 12.96
CA ALA A 146 -6.67 8.64 13.75
C ALA A 146 -6.58 9.49 15.02
N GLU A 147 -6.96 10.77 14.95
CA GLU A 147 -7.05 11.65 16.13
C GLU A 147 -8.04 11.10 17.17
N GLU A 148 -9.24 10.70 16.73
CA GLU A 148 -10.27 10.11 17.61
C GLU A 148 -9.84 8.76 18.20
N ALA A 149 -9.17 7.93 17.41
CA ALA A 149 -8.64 6.64 17.84
C ALA A 149 -7.46 6.78 18.82
N LEU A 150 -6.62 7.80 18.65
CA LEU A 150 -5.54 8.14 19.58
C LEU A 150 -6.14 8.57 20.92
N LYS A 151 -7.08 9.53 20.88
CA LYS A 151 -7.77 10.04 22.07
C LYS A 151 -8.44 8.93 22.87
N ALA A 152 -9.12 7.99 22.21
CA ALA A 152 -9.78 6.87 22.88
C ALA A 152 -8.81 6.01 23.72
N VAL A 153 -7.58 5.82 23.26
CA VAL A 153 -6.54 5.08 24.00
C VAL A 153 -5.96 5.92 25.14
N GLU A 154 -5.77 7.22 24.92
CA GLU A 154 -5.25 8.15 25.92
C GLU A 154 -6.22 8.38 27.09
N THR A 155 -7.52 8.46 26.82
CA THR A 155 -8.56 8.59 27.86
C THR A 155 -8.88 7.28 28.57
N GLY A 156 -8.41 6.14 28.03
CA GLY A 156 -8.67 4.81 28.56
C GLY A 156 -10.02 4.22 28.15
N GLU A 157 -10.78 4.88 27.27
CA GLU A 157 -12.02 4.34 26.68
C GLU A 157 -11.75 3.07 25.85
N LEU A 158 -10.59 3.02 25.19
CA LEU A 158 -10.04 1.85 24.52
C LEU A 158 -8.77 1.37 25.22
N GLN A 159 -8.82 0.20 25.82
CA GLN A 159 -7.66 -0.40 26.49
C GLN A 159 -6.87 -1.28 25.53
N ILE A 160 -5.56 -1.06 25.42
CA ILE A 160 -4.65 -1.94 24.66
C ILE A 160 -3.75 -2.68 25.64
N ILE A 161 -3.77 -4.00 25.56
CA ILE A 161 -3.01 -4.93 26.40
C ILE A 161 -2.12 -5.79 25.49
N PRO A 162 -0.83 -5.95 25.78
CA PRO A 162 -0.07 -5.24 26.81
C PRO A 162 0.14 -3.74 26.53
N GLU A 163 0.35 -2.94 27.58
CA GLU A 163 0.42 -1.47 27.46
C GLU A 163 1.55 -0.95 26.58
N PHE A 164 2.65 -1.69 26.43
CA PHE A 164 3.76 -1.23 25.59
C PHE A 164 3.37 -1.07 24.11
N HIS A 165 2.30 -1.73 23.65
CA HIS A 165 1.76 -1.53 22.30
C HIS A 165 1.09 -0.16 22.11
N LYS A 166 0.77 0.58 23.18
CA LYS A 166 0.30 1.97 23.08
C LYS A 166 1.32 2.86 22.36
N LYS A 167 2.62 2.60 22.52
CA LYS A 167 3.68 3.32 21.78
C LYS A 167 3.58 3.08 20.27
N THR A 168 3.40 1.83 19.86
CA THR A 168 3.20 1.47 18.45
C THR A 168 1.92 2.09 17.90
N TRP A 169 0.83 2.04 18.66
CA TRP A 169 -0.44 2.68 18.30
C TRP A 169 -0.26 4.19 18.07
N HIS A 170 0.32 4.89 19.04
CA HIS A 170 0.58 6.33 18.94
C HIS A 170 1.45 6.65 17.73
N TYR A 171 2.54 5.92 17.51
CA TYR A 171 3.40 6.15 16.33
C TYR A 171 2.62 6.06 15.01
N TRP A 172 1.76 5.04 14.85
CA TRP A 172 0.98 4.87 13.64
C TRP A 172 -0.12 5.92 13.48
N MET A 173 -0.86 6.25 14.54
CA MET A 173 -1.95 7.23 14.47
C MET A 173 -1.42 8.64 14.21
N SER A 174 -0.30 9.03 14.85
CA SER A 174 0.29 10.36 14.64
C SER A 174 0.91 10.55 13.25
N ASN A 175 1.25 9.47 12.55
CA ASN A 175 1.86 9.50 11.21
C ASN A 175 0.94 8.93 10.12
N ILE A 176 -0.38 8.91 10.39
CA ILE A 176 -1.35 8.34 9.46
C ILE A 176 -1.33 9.09 8.12
N ARG A 177 -1.48 8.35 7.02
CA ARG A 177 -1.74 8.90 5.68
C ARG A 177 -3.10 8.43 5.20
N ASP A 178 -3.66 9.14 4.24
CA ASP A 178 -4.89 8.72 3.57
C ASP A 178 -4.72 7.33 2.97
N TRP A 179 -5.70 6.48 3.24
CA TRP A 179 -5.63 5.07 2.92
C TRP A 179 -6.17 4.83 1.51
N CYS A 180 -5.29 4.37 0.61
CA CYS A 180 -5.71 3.86 -0.69
C CYS A 180 -6.51 2.56 -0.51
N ILE A 181 -7.81 2.61 -0.81
CA ILE A 181 -8.76 1.50 -0.66
C ILE A 181 -9.03 0.74 -1.95
N SER A 182 -8.61 1.23 -3.11
CA SER A 182 -8.79 0.53 -4.39
C SER A 182 -7.64 -0.43 -4.70
N ARG A 183 -7.97 -1.55 -5.32
CA ARG A 183 -7.04 -2.59 -5.73
C ARG A 183 -7.42 -3.07 -7.12
N GLN A 184 -6.42 -3.15 -8.00
CA GLN A 184 -6.53 -3.73 -9.35
C GLN A 184 -6.42 -5.27 -9.26
N LEU A 185 -7.34 -5.89 -8.51
CA LEU A 185 -7.41 -7.33 -8.29
C LEU A 185 -8.76 -7.86 -8.76
N TRP A 186 -8.82 -9.14 -9.11
CA TRP A 186 -10.08 -9.78 -9.50
C TRP A 186 -10.93 -10.20 -8.30
N TRP A 187 -10.29 -10.48 -7.15
CA TRP A 187 -10.97 -10.90 -5.94
C TRP A 187 -11.14 -9.74 -4.96
N GLY A 188 -12.38 -9.39 -4.68
CA GLY A 188 -12.76 -8.39 -3.70
C GLY A 188 -14.14 -7.81 -4.01
N HIS A 189 -14.62 -6.93 -3.14
CA HIS A 189 -15.91 -6.26 -3.37
C HIS A 189 -15.69 -5.13 -4.38
N ARG A 190 -16.40 -5.14 -5.51
CA ARG A 190 -16.30 -4.04 -6.48
C ARG A 190 -16.68 -2.72 -5.84
N ILE A 191 -15.88 -1.69 -6.11
CA ILE A 191 -16.16 -0.36 -5.57
C ILE A 191 -17.49 0.13 -6.15
N PRO A 192 -18.43 0.62 -5.32
CA PRO A 192 -19.72 1.11 -5.80
C PRO A 192 -19.61 2.54 -6.35
N ALA A 193 -18.61 2.77 -7.21
CA ALA A 193 -18.33 4.03 -7.90
C ALA A 193 -18.48 3.84 -9.41
N TYR A 194 -19.01 4.88 -10.06
CA TYR A 194 -19.42 4.84 -11.45
C TYR A 194 -18.92 6.08 -12.17
N TYR A 195 -18.24 5.87 -13.29
CA TYR A 195 -17.86 6.92 -14.22
C TYR A 195 -19.07 7.32 -15.05
N VAL A 196 -19.33 8.62 -15.11
CA VAL A 196 -20.52 9.19 -15.75
C VAL A 196 -20.15 9.71 -17.13
N THR A 197 -20.93 9.27 -18.13
CA THR A 197 -20.95 9.87 -19.47
C THR A 197 -22.40 10.19 -19.85
N PHE A 198 -22.61 10.96 -20.91
CA PHE A 198 -23.95 11.40 -21.30
C PHE A 198 -24.21 11.19 -22.79
N LYS A 199 -25.45 10.80 -23.13
CA LYS A 199 -25.94 10.77 -24.52
C LYS A 199 -26.07 12.17 -25.12
N LYS A 200 -26.43 13.13 -24.28
CA LYS A 200 -26.58 14.55 -24.63
C LYS A 200 -25.77 15.40 -23.66
N PRO A 201 -25.22 16.55 -24.09
CA PRO A 201 -24.49 17.43 -23.20
C PRO A 201 -25.32 17.80 -21.96
N PRO A 202 -24.78 17.63 -20.74
CA PRO A 202 -25.47 18.03 -19.52
C PRO A 202 -25.54 19.56 -19.42
N SER A 203 -26.50 20.09 -18.66
CA SER A 203 -26.62 21.54 -18.45
C SER A 203 -25.49 22.12 -17.58
N LYS A 204 -24.83 21.29 -16.77
CA LYS A 204 -23.67 21.65 -15.95
C LYS A 204 -22.51 20.71 -16.28
N PRO A 205 -21.81 20.91 -17.41
CA PRO A 205 -20.66 20.09 -17.75
C PRO A 205 -19.48 20.40 -16.82
N THR A 206 -18.57 19.44 -16.71
CA THR A 206 -17.26 19.62 -16.05
C THR A 206 -16.16 19.16 -17.00
N SER A 207 -15.00 19.82 -16.91
CA SER A 207 -13.77 19.38 -17.57
C SER A 207 -12.86 18.59 -16.63
N ASP A 208 -13.20 18.49 -15.33
CA ASP A 208 -12.44 17.70 -14.37
C ASP A 208 -12.94 16.25 -14.39
N GLU A 209 -12.10 15.34 -14.86
CA GLU A 209 -12.42 13.91 -14.92
C GLU A 209 -12.71 13.30 -13.54
N ASN A 210 -12.12 13.83 -12.47
CA ASN A 210 -12.41 13.35 -11.10
C ASN A 210 -13.84 13.66 -10.69
N GLU A 211 -14.41 14.76 -11.20
CA GLU A 211 -15.80 15.10 -10.92
C GLU A 211 -16.78 14.17 -11.64
N LEU A 212 -16.38 13.48 -12.70
CA LEU A 212 -17.22 12.53 -13.44
C LEU A 212 -17.48 11.21 -12.72
N TRP A 213 -16.95 11.02 -11.52
CA TRP A 213 -17.25 9.85 -10.68
C TRP A 213 -18.37 10.13 -9.67
N VAL A 214 -19.28 9.18 -9.54
CA VAL A 214 -20.35 9.17 -8.51
C VAL A 214 -20.43 7.81 -7.83
N SER A 215 -20.73 7.78 -6.53
CA SER A 215 -20.94 6.53 -5.79
C SER A 215 -22.41 6.30 -5.44
N GLY A 216 -22.84 5.04 -5.40
CA GLY A 216 -24.22 4.66 -5.07
C GLY A 216 -24.32 3.19 -4.69
N LYS A 217 -25.18 2.86 -3.71
CA LYS A 217 -25.40 1.46 -3.29
C LYS A 217 -25.95 0.61 -4.43
N THR A 218 -26.69 1.25 -5.32
CA THR A 218 -27.18 0.69 -6.58
C THR A 218 -26.83 1.61 -7.74
N GLU A 219 -26.86 1.06 -8.96
CA GLU A 219 -26.67 1.84 -10.18
C GLU A 219 -27.76 2.93 -10.33
N ASP A 220 -29.00 2.65 -9.94
CA ASP A 220 -30.08 3.64 -9.99
C ASP A 220 -29.84 4.82 -9.05
N GLU A 221 -29.35 4.55 -7.82
CA GLU A 221 -28.97 5.62 -6.89
C GLU A 221 -27.84 6.48 -7.46
N ALA A 222 -26.83 5.84 -8.07
CA ALA A 222 -25.74 6.54 -8.74
C ALA A 222 -26.24 7.38 -9.92
N ARG A 223 -27.21 6.88 -10.70
CA ARG A 223 -27.79 7.57 -11.86
C ARG A 223 -28.55 8.82 -11.44
N VAL A 224 -29.33 8.73 -10.37
CA VAL A 224 -30.05 9.88 -9.79
C VAL A 224 -29.07 10.94 -9.28
N LYS A 225 -28.00 10.52 -8.59
CA LYS A 225 -26.95 11.44 -8.13
C LYS A 225 -26.26 12.14 -9.30
N ALA A 226 -25.91 11.40 -10.35
CA ALA A 226 -25.29 11.95 -11.56
C ALA A 226 -26.21 12.95 -12.27
N ALA A 227 -27.46 12.57 -12.55
CA ALA A 227 -28.46 13.43 -13.17
C ALA A 227 -28.62 14.76 -12.42
N LYS A 228 -28.71 14.70 -11.09
CA LYS A 228 -28.79 15.90 -10.24
C LYS A 228 -27.52 16.74 -10.26
N LYS A 229 -26.34 16.09 -10.16
CA LYS A 229 -25.03 16.77 -10.12
C LYS A 229 -24.80 17.58 -11.40
N PHE A 230 -25.08 16.97 -12.55
CA PHE A 230 -24.77 17.54 -13.86
C PHE A 230 -25.97 18.21 -14.54
N GLY A 231 -27.16 18.15 -13.95
CA GLY A 231 -28.38 18.68 -14.55
C GLY A 231 -28.68 18.03 -15.90
N ALA A 232 -28.71 16.70 -15.90
CA ALA A 232 -29.04 15.87 -17.06
C ALA A 232 -30.31 15.07 -16.78
N GLU A 233 -31.05 14.72 -17.84
CA GLU A 233 -32.18 13.80 -17.73
C GLU A 233 -31.68 12.39 -17.41
N LEU A 234 -32.43 11.66 -16.57
CA LEU A 234 -32.04 10.31 -16.12
C LEU A 234 -31.72 9.35 -17.28
N GLY A 235 -32.50 9.43 -18.38
CA GLY A 235 -32.31 8.56 -19.55
C GLY A 235 -31.09 8.89 -20.42
N ASP A 236 -30.50 10.07 -20.22
CA ASP A 236 -29.30 10.53 -20.91
C ASP A 236 -28.01 10.21 -20.14
N VAL A 237 -28.10 9.80 -18.87
CA VAL A 237 -26.95 9.39 -18.04
C VAL A 237 -26.54 7.96 -18.37
N ILE A 238 -25.26 7.76 -18.71
CA ILE A 238 -24.62 6.46 -18.89
C ILE A 238 -23.60 6.27 -17.78
N LEU A 239 -23.63 5.11 -17.14
CA LEU A 239 -22.73 4.77 -16.04
C LEU A 239 -21.84 3.59 -16.43
N LYS A 240 -20.55 3.68 -16.11
CA LYS A 240 -19.62 2.54 -16.11
C LYS A 240 -19.08 2.36 -14.70
N GLN A 241 -19.40 1.24 -14.04
CA GLN A 241 -18.85 0.94 -12.72
C GLN A 241 -17.35 0.73 -12.80
N ASP A 242 -16.62 1.23 -11.80
CA ASP A 242 -15.19 0.99 -11.63
C ASP A 242 -14.88 -0.52 -11.56
N GLU A 243 -13.83 -0.94 -12.25
CA GLU A 243 -13.37 -2.33 -12.31
C GLU A 243 -12.55 -2.70 -11.06
N ASP A 244 -12.08 -1.70 -10.31
CA ASP A 244 -11.36 -1.89 -9.06
C ASP A 244 -12.22 -2.56 -7.97
N VAL A 245 -11.53 -3.31 -7.12
CA VAL A 245 -12.10 -3.90 -5.91
C VAL A 245 -11.57 -3.20 -4.66
N LEU A 246 -12.32 -3.28 -3.57
CA LEU A 246 -11.92 -2.77 -2.28
C LEU A 246 -10.78 -3.61 -1.67
N ASP A 247 -9.87 -2.93 -0.99
CA ASP A 247 -8.86 -3.53 -0.12
C ASP A 247 -9.52 -4.48 0.88
N THR A 248 -8.94 -5.66 1.10
CA THR A 248 -9.49 -6.67 2.03
C THR A 248 -9.64 -6.10 3.45
N TRP A 249 -8.73 -5.21 3.85
CA TRP A 249 -8.83 -4.53 5.14
C TRP A 249 -10.04 -3.60 5.27
N PHE A 250 -10.62 -3.15 4.14
CA PHE A 250 -11.86 -2.37 4.12
C PHE A 250 -13.03 -3.22 4.60
N SER A 251 -13.23 -4.41 4.03
CA SER A 251 -14.29 -5.31 4.50
C SER A 251 -14.00 -5.84 5.90
N SER A 252 -12.75 -6.20 6.21
CA SER A 252 -12.39 -6.69 7.55
C SER A 252 -12.56 -5.66 8.65
N GLY A 253 -12.39 -4.36 8.33
CA GLY A 253 -12.66 -3.27 9.28
C GLY A 253 -14.14 -3.14 9.67
N LEU A 254 -15.07 -3.66 8.85
CA LEU A 254 -16.51 -3.63 9.14
C LEU A 254 -16.96 -4.79 10.06
N PHE A 255 -16.06 -5.76 10.30
CA PHE A 255 -16.36 -7.00 11.02
C PHE A 255 -17.16 -6.84 12.33
N PRO A 256 -16.83 -5.89 13.25
CA PRO A 256 -17.48 -5.82 14.56
C PRO A 256 -18.98 -5.58 14.55
N PHE A 257 -19.54 -5.10 13.43
CA PHE A 257 -20.96 -4.79 13.31
C PHE A 257 -21.60 -5.42 12.06
N SER A 258 -20.83 -5.72 11.00
CA SER A 258 -21.38 -6.39 9.81
C SER A 258 -21.84 -7.81 10.11
N ILE A 259 -21.21 -8.51 11.07
CA ILE A 259 -21.63 -9.87 11.47
C ILE A 259 -23.02 -9.90 12.10
N PHE A 260 -23.46 -8.75 12.65
CA PHE A 260 -24.80 -8.59 13.20
C PHE A 260 -25.76 -8.00 12.17
N GLY A 261 -25.49 -8.09 10.86
CA GLY A 261 -26.43 -7.63 9.82
C GLY A 261 -26.46 -6.11 9.56
N TRP A 262 -25.52 -5.33 10.12
CA TRP A 262 -25.34 -3.93 9.73
C TRP A 262 -25.11 -3.85 8.20
N PRO A 263 -25.73 -2.88 7.47
CA PRO A 263 -26.31 -1.63 7.95
C PRO A 263 -27.77 -1.68 8.41
N THR A 264 -28.41 -2.84 8.44
CA THR A 264 -29.79 -2.95 8.92
C THR A 264 -29.80 -2.96 10.44
N GLU A 265 -30.52 -2.03 11.06
CA GLU A 265 -30.75 -2.08 12.51
C GLU A 265 -31.54 -3.33 12.89
N ASN A 266 -31.03 -4.07 13.88
CA ASN A 266 -31.68 -5.26 14.39
C ASN A 266 -31.30 -5.49 15.86
N GLN A 267 -31.94 -6.49 16.47
CA GLN A 267 -31.80 -6.81 17.88
C GLN A 267 -30.38 -7.27 18.24
N ASP A 268 -29.71 -8.04 17.37
CA ASP A 268 -28.36 -8.53 17.64
C ASP A 268 -27.35 -7.39 17.68
N LEU A 269 -27.41 -6.47 16.71
CA LEU A 269 -26.53 -5.30 16.71
C LEU A 269 -26.73 -4.45 17.98
N GLN A 270 -27.96 -4.27 18.44
CA GLN A 270 -28.24 -3.52 19.66
C GLN A 270 -27.78 -4.24 20.93
N ALA A 271 -27.90 -5.57 20.97
CA ALA A 271 -27.56 -6.37 22.14
C ALA A 271 -26.05 -6.59 22.30
N PHE A 272 -25.33 -6.79 21.18
CA PHE A 272 -23.95 -7.27 21.19
C PHE A 272 -22.89 -6.25 20.76
N TYR A 273 -23.28 -5.09 20.24
CA TYR A 273 -22.36 -3.99 19.92
C TYR A 273 -22.46 -2.83 20.93
N PRO A 274 -21.34 -2.35 21.50
CA PRO A 274 -19.95 -2.71 21.18
C PRO A 274 -19.46 -3.96 21.92
N GLY A 275 -18.44 -4.63 21.36
CA GLY A 275 -17.82 -5.80 21.97
C GLY A 275 -17.04 -5.47 23.25
N THR A 276 -16.76 -6.48 24.07
CA THR A 276 -15.97 -6.30 25.30
C THR A 276 -14.46 -6.44 25.03
N LEU A 277 -14.07 -7.50 24.31
CA LEU A 277 -12.67 -7.86 24.08
C LEU A 277 -12.46 -8.25 22.60
N LEU A 278 -11.41 -7.70 21.99
CA LEU A 278 -10.82 -8.21 20.75
C LEU A 278 -9.47 -8.85 21.07
N GLU A 279 -9.31 -10.13 20.78
CA GLU A 279 -8.04 -10.84 20.84
C GLU A 279 -7.45 -11.01 19.43
N THR A 280 -6.17 -10.66 19.25
CA THR A 280 -5.46 -10.87 17.98
C THR A 280 -3.95 -10.80 18.15
N GLY A 281 -3.19 -11.26 17.14
CA GLY A 281 -1.75 -11.00 17.06
C GLY A 281 -1.43 -9.51 16.88
N HIS A 282 -0.33 -9.05 17.47
CA HIS A 282 0.11 -7.65 17.37
C HIS A 282 0.53 -7.20 15.96
N ASP A 283 0.75 -8.12 15.03
CA ASP A 283 1.19 -7.83 13.66
C ASP A 283 0.12 -7.17 12.79
N ILE A 284 -1.16 -7.27 13.18
CA ILE A 284 -2.29 -6.64 12.48
C ILE A 284 -2.98 -5.52 13.27
N ILE A 285 -2.32 -4.99 14.31
CA ILE A 285 -2.82 -3.85 15.10
C ILE A 285 -3.17 -2.64 14.20
N PHE A 286 -2.35 -2.35 13.20
CA PHE A 286 -2.57 -1.23 12.29
C PHE A 286 -3.55 -1.56 11.15
N PHE A 287 -3.42 -2.76 10.58
CA PHE A 287 -4.20 -3.14 9.40
C PHE A 287 -5.65 -3.51 9.72
N TRP A 288 -5.91 -4.06 10.92
CA TRP A 288 -7.23 -4.53 11.30
C TRP A 288 -7.82 -3.77 12.48
N VAL A 289 -7.15 -3.78 13.64
CA VAL A 289 -7.67 -3.19 14.88
C VAL A 289 -7.97 -1.70 14.68
N ALA A 290 -7.02 -0.93 14.13
CA ALA A 290 -7.23 0.48 13.85
C ALA A 290 -8.38 0.74 12.87
N ARG A 291 -8.54 -0.09 11.83
CA ARG A 291 -9.62 0.07 10.84
C ARG A 291 -10.99 -0.20 11.45
N MET A 292 -11.10 -1.19 12.33
CA MET A 292 -12.31 -1.42 13.11
C MET A 292 -12.66 -0.24 14.01
N VAL A 293 -11.66 0.34 14.69
CA VAL A 293 -11.85 1.52 15.53
C VAL A 293 -12.33 2.72 14.71
N PHE A 294 -11.67 2.99 13.59
CA PHE A 294 -12.03 4.07 12.66
C PHE A 294 -13.49 3.94 12.20
N PHE A 295 -13.87 2.76 11.72
CA PHE A 295 -15.22 2.57 11.19
C PHE A 295 -16.28 2.52 12.28
N GLY A 296 -16.02 1.90 13.43
CA GLY A 296 -16.95 1.92 14.56
C GLY A 296 -17.27 3.35 15.00
N GLN A 297 -16.24 4.18 15.21
CA GLN A 297 -16.41 5.58 15.58
C GLN A 297 -17.11 6.37 14.46
N ARG A 298 -16.68 6.22 13.20
CA ARG A 298 -17.19 7.03 12.09
C ARG A 298 -18.61 6.68 11.65
N LEU A 299 -18.97 5.40 11.65
CA LEU A 299 -20.24 4.89 11.12
C LEU A 299 -21.30 4.69 12.20
N LEU A 300 -20.90 4.33 13.43
CA LEU A 300 -21.82 4.04 14.54
C LEU A 300 -21.66 4.99 15.74
N GLY A 301 -20.66 5.89 15.73
CA GLY A 301 -20.44 6.84 16.82
C GLY A 301 -19.95 6.19 18.13
N LYS A 302 -19.50 4.93 18.08
CA LYS A 302 -19.07 4.15 19.26
C LYS A 302 -17.82 3.36 18.92
N LEU A 303 -16.95 3.11 19.91
CA LEU A 303 -15.85 2.15 19.74
C LEU A 303 -16.38 0.75 19.39
N PRO A 304 -15.68 -0.03 18.56
CA PRO A 304 -16.09 -1.40 18.23
C PRO A 304 -15.94 -2.39 19.39
N PHE A 305 -15.00 -2.10 20.30
CA PHE A 305 -14.70 -2.91 21.48
C PHE A 305 -14.07 -2.03 22.56
N LYS A 306 -14.11 -2.48 23.83
CA LYS A 306 -13.52 -1.77 24.98
C LYS A 306 -12.06 -2.14 25.22
N THR A 307 -11.69 -3.40 25.00
CA THR A 307 -10.34 -3.91 25.26
C THR A 307 -9.80 -4.64 24.04
N VAL A 308 -8.52 -4.42 23.74
CA VAL A 308 -7.74 -5.15 22.73
C VAL A 308 -6.64 -5.92 23.44
N PHE A 309 -6.65 -7.23 23.32
CA PHE A 309 -5.56 -8.10 23.76
C PHE A 309 -4.71 -8.53 22.57
N LEU A 310 -3.44 -8.15 22.60
CA LEU A 310 -2.46 -8.39 21.55
C LEU A 310 -1.51 -9.49 22.00
N HIS A 311 -1.75 -10.71 21.56
CA HIS A 311 -0.89 -11.83 21.88
C HIS A 311 0.39 -11.86 21.01
N PRO A 312 1.47 -12.51 21.48
CA PRO A 312 2.66 -12.75 20.67
C PRO A 312 2.38 -13.61 19.44
N ILE A 313 3.31 -13.59 18.47
CA ILE A 313 3.25 -14.45 17.29
C ILE A 313 3.99 -15.75 17.58
N VAL A 314 3.36 -16.88 17.27
CA VAL A 314 3.99 -18.20 17.40
C VAL A 314 5.14 -18.33 16.40
N ARG A 315 6.27 -18.86 16.87
CA ARG A 315 7.51 -19.01 16.12
C ARG A 315 7.88 -20.47 16.00
N ASP A 316 8.68 -20.80 14.98
CA ASP A 316 9.30 -22.12 14.86
C ASP A 316 10.41 -22.30 15.92
N ALA A 317 10.95 -23.51 16.01
CA ALA A 317 12.01 -23.87 16.98
C ALA A 317 13.29 -23.02 16.84
N HIS A 318 13.48 -22.34 15.71
CA HIS A 318 14.62 -21.47 15.44
C HIS A 318 14.29 -19.99 15.63
N GLY A 319 13.10 -19.66 16.16
CA GLY A 319 12.67 -18.30 16.45
C GLY A 319 12.20 -17.50 15.22
N ARG A 320 11.99 -18.13 14.06
CA ARG A 320 11.38 -17.48 12.89
C ARG A 320 9.86 -17.47 13.03
N LYS A 321 9.21 -16.43 12.50
CA LYS A 321 7.74 -16.40 12.43
C LYS A 321 7.23 -17.63 11.66
N MET A 322 6.27 -18.37 12.22
CA MET A 322 5.61 -19.42 11.45
C MET A 322 4.76 -18.79 10.35
N SER A 323 5.01 -19.19 9.10
CA SER A 323 4.27 -18.68 7.95
C SER A 323 4.30 -19.66 6.79
N LYS A 324 3.18 -19.73 6.04
CA LYS A 324 3.06 -20.63 4.89
C LYS A 324 4.14 -20.39 3.84
N SER A 325 4.65 -19.16 3.71
CA SER A 325 5.71 -18.81 2.77
C SER A 325 7.11 -19.32 3.13
N LEU A 326 7.31 -19.77 4.38
CA LEU A 326 8.59 -20.33 4.84
C LEU A 326 8.55 -21.85 4.99
N GLY A 327 7.38 -22.48 4.75
CA GLY A 327 7.19 -23.92 4.95
C GLY A 327 7.39 -24.40 6.40
N ASN A 328 7.47 -23.48 7.36
CA ASN A 328 7.72 -23.79 8.76
C ASN A 328 6.43 -23.81 9.59
N VAL A 329 5.28 -24.03 8.94
CA VAL A 329 3.99 -24.16 9.63
C VAL A 329 3.81 -25.61 10.02
N ILE A 330 3.42 -25.83 11.26
CA ILE A 330 2.95 -27.12 11.74
C ILE A 330 1.42 -27.04 11.78
N ASP A 331 0.73 -27.99 11.14
CA ASP A 331 -0.72 -28.04 11.22
C ASP A 331 -1.12 -28.41 12.66
N PRO A 332 -2.04 -27.67 13.31
CA PRO A 332 -2.55 -28.05 14.62
C PRO A 332 -3.12 -29.47 14.67
N MET A 333 -3.62 -30.01 13.56
CA MET A 333 -4.08 -31.40 13.50
C MET A 333 -2.94 -32.40 13.62
N ASP A 334 -1.79 -32.11 13.02
CA ASP A 334 -0.59 -32.94 13.12
C ASP A 334 -0.06 -33.00 14.56
N VAL A 335 -0.28 -31.91 15.31
CA VAL A 335 0.05 -31.83 16.75
C VAL A 335 -0.89 -32.71 17.58
N ILE A 336 -2.20 -32.68 17.26
CA ILE A 336 -3.24 -33.40 18.00
C ILE A 336 -3.23 -34.90 17.71
N GLU A 337 -3.21 -35.27 16.43
CA GLU A 337 -3.34 -36.66 15.97
C GLU A 337 -1.98 -37.37 15.85
N GLY A 338 -0.91 -36.58 15.82
CA GLY A 338 0.43 -37.04 15.48
C GLY A 338 0.62 -37.14 13.97
N ILE A 339 1.87 -36.98 13.52
CA ILE A 339 2.26 -37.14 12.12
C ILE A 339 3.64 -37.81 12.04
N THR A 340 3.89 -38.56 10.96
CA THR A 340 5.22 -39.09 10.67
C THR A 340 6.09 -38.04 9.95
N LEU A 341 7.41 -38.17 10.03
CA LEU A 341 8.32 -37.29 9.29
C LEU A 341 8.04 -37.35 7.78
N GLU A 342 7.74 -38.55 7.26
CA GLU A 342 7.37 -38.74 5.86
C GLU A 342 6.08 -38.00 5.49
N GLY A 343 5.08 -37.99 6.38
CA GLY A 343 3.84 -37.24 6.21
C GLY A 343 4.06 -35.72 6.13
N LEU A 344 4.89 -35.18 7.03
CA LEU A 344 5.29 -33.77 7.00
C LEU A 344 6.01 -33.39 5.69
N HIS A 345 6.92 -34.25 5.24
CA HIS A 345 7.62 -34.06 3.97
C HIS A 345 6.65 -34.09 2.76
N GLU A 346 5.62 -34.92 2.81
CA GLU A 346 4.62 -35.02 1.74
C GLU A 346 3.73 -33.78 1.67
N GLN A 347 3.29 -33.25 2.83
CA GLN A 347 2.56 -31.98 2.89
C GLN A 347 3.38 -30.81 2.30
N LEU A 348 4.68 -30.74 2.59
CA LEU A 348 5.56 -29.72 2.00
C LEU A 348 5.65 -29.83 0.47
N LYS A 349 5.72 -31.05 -0.07
CA LYS A 349 5.77 -31.29 -1.51
C LYS A 349 4.47 -30.92 -2.23
N GLN A 350 3.33 -30.92 -1.53
CA GLN A 350 2.03 -30.50 -2.07
C GLN A 350 1.82 -28.97 -1.96
N SER A 351 2.76 -28.24 -1.36
CA SER A 351 2.66 -26.80 -1.20
C SER A 351 3.12 -26.02 -2.44
N ASN A 352 2.74 -24.74 -2.52
CA ASN A 352 3.19 -23.81 -3.57
C ASN A 352 4.50 -23.08 -3.18
N LEU A 353 5.37 -23.72 -2.40
CA LEU A 353 6.63 -23.13 -1.94
C LEU A 353 7.69 -23.11 -3.05
N ASP A 354 8.60 -22.13 -2.97
CA ASP A 354 9.82 -22.16 -3.76
C ASP A 354 10.68 -23.36 -3.37
N GLN A 355 11.35 -23.99 -4.34
CA GLN A 355 12.14 -25.20 -4.09
C GLN A 355 13.22 -24.99 -3.03
N GLN A 356 13.84 -23.81 -2.95
CA GLN A 356 14.85 -23.52 -1.92
C GLN A 356 14.25 -23.51 -0.51
N GLU A 357 13.02 -23.01 -0.37
CA GLU A 357 12.32 -23.02 0.92
C GLU A 357 11.82 -24.42 1.27
N VAL A 358 11.42 -25.23 0.28
CA VAL A 358 11.13 -26.66 0.50
C VAL A 358 12.37 -27.38 1.04
N ASP A 359 13.54 -27.21 0.41
CA ASP A 359 14.77 -27.90 0.83
C ASP A 359 15.19 -27.50 2.25
N LYS A 360 15.08 -26.21 2.58
CA LYS A 360 15.31 -25.71 3.95
C LYS A 360 14.31 -26.27 4.95
N ALA A 361 13.02 -26.30 4.59
CA ALA A 361 11.96 -26.80 5.46
C ALA A 361 12.11 -28.30 5.73
N LEU A 362 12.45 -29.10 4.70
CA LEU A 362 12.75 -30.53 4.86
C LEU A 362 13.95 -30.76 5.79
N ALA A 363 15.02 -29.99 5.62
CA ALA A 363 16.20 -30.09 6.50
C ALA A 363 15.86 -29.72 7.95
N GLY A 364 15.09 -28.65 8.16
CA GLY A 364 14.60 -28.23 9.47
C GLY A 364 13.70 -29.27 10.12
N GLN A 365 12.68 -29.76 9.39
CA GLN A 365 11.78 -30.81 9.89
C GLN A 365 12.57 -32.06 10.30
N LYS A 366 13.53 -32.52 9.49
CA LYS A 366 14.37 -33.67 9.85
C LYS A 366 15.22 -33.43 11.11
N GLN A 367 15.68 -32.21 11.33
CA GLN A 367 16.48 -31.85 12.50
C GLN A 367 15.61 -31.75 13.76
N ASP A 368 14.41 -31.20 13.62
CA ASP A 368 13.51 -30.91 14.75
C ASP A 368 12.60 -32.09 15.10
N PHE A 369 12.43 -33.07 14.19
CA PHE A 369 11.57 -34.23 14.43
C PHE A 369 12.19 -35.16 15.48
N PRO A 370 11.45 -35.54 16.54
CA PRO A 370 12.02 -36.35 17.62
C PRO A 370 12.45 -37.74 17.16
N MET A 371 13.65 -38.19 17.57
CA MET A 371 14.24 -39.44 17.07
C MET A 371 13.66 -40.74 17.66
N GLU A 372 12.79 -40.70 18.68
CA GLU A 372 12.46 -41.88 19.51
C GLU A 372 11.00 -42.39 19.47
N SER A 373 10.10 -41.91 18.58
CA SER A 373 8.83 -42.63 18.41
C SER A 373 8.27 -42.53 16.99
N GLN A 374 7.85 -43.70 16.46
CA GLN A 374 7.19 -43.82 15.14
C GLN A 374 5.83 -43.12 15.06
N ASN A 375 5.36 -42.51 16.15
CA ASN A 375 4.28 -41.54 16.22
C ASN A 375 4.59 -40.59 17.38
N VAL A 376 4.77 -39.30 17.11
CA VAL A 376 4.94 -38.29 18.14
C VAL A 376 3.69 -37.43 18.17
N VAL A 377 3.01 -37.39 19.31
CA VAL A 377 2.11 -36.27 19.64
C VAL A 377 3.04 -35.09 19.90
N LEU A 378 3.08 -34.13 18.97
CA LEU A 378 3.82 -32.89 19.21
C LEU A 378 3.10 -32.20 20.38
N MET A 379 3.68 -32.18 21.57
CA MET A 379 3.08 -31.42 22.68
C MET A 379 3.66 -30.00 22.69
N PRO A 380 2.84 -28.97 22.99
CA PRO A 380 3.19 -27.55 22.87
C PRO A 380 4.32 -27.08 23.79
#